data_AF-A0A2S6TRP9-F1
#
_entry.id   AF-A0A2S6TRP9-F1
#
_cell.length_a   1.000
_cell.length_b   1.000
_cell.length_c   1.000
_cell.angle_alpha   90.00
_cell.angle_beta   90.00
_cell.angle_gamma   90.00
#
_symmetry.space_group_name_H-M   'P 1'
#
loop_
_entity.id
_entity.type
_entity.pdbx_description
1 polymer ?
#
loop_
_entity_poly.entity_id
_entity_poly.type
_entity_poly.pdbx_seq_one_letter_code
_entity_poly.pdbx_strand_id
1 'polypeptide(L)'
;MGKIKSSIEEWTPDSRVSNLLPKVSGNAINGLNEADWSAPQPVFWRVDDSIEHGDILQYFYKLKVGKKISKSRKLREERINIPLSDIADVQVEKTSEKWKELIVSQSRQIGAEEVGVCLYRPEWTFCDRPQPRGRWAIVLAFAHDYENLSKAPHEDTYSEVIDQYGRAAMTAKLLANWIREQGWYADPKMGPNTEDVLMIPA
;
A
#
# COMPACT_ATOMS: atom_id res chain seq x y z
N MET A 1 -13.46 1.54 -44.68
CA MET A 1 -12.93 0.61 -43.66
C MET A 1 -11.42 0.75 -43.62
N GLY A 2 -10.91 1.55 -42.68
CA GLY A 2 -9.47 1.70 -42.46
C GLY A 2 -8.94 0.51 -41.68
N LYS A 3 -7.93 -0.18 -42.20
CA LYS A 3 -7.23 -1.27 -41.51
C LYS A 3 -6.47 -0.69 -40.32
N ILE A 4 -6.80 -1.12 -39.11
CA ILE A 4 -5.99 -0.90 -37.92
C ILE A 4 -4.67 -1.64 -38.15
N LYS A 5 -3.55 -0.92 -38.18
CA LYS A 5 -2.22 -1.53 -38.19
C LYS A 5 -1.98 -2.15 -36.81
N SER A 6 -2.11 -3.47 -36.72
CA SER A 6 -1.54 -4.26 -35.63
C SER A 6 -0.06 -4.48 -35.94
N SER A 7 0.80 -3.62 -35.44
CA SER A 7 2.22 -3.94 -35.29
C SER A 7 2.61 -3.58 -33.87
N ILE A 8 2.19 -4.44 -32.93
CA ILE A 8 2.84 -4.48 -31.62
C ILE A 8 4.24 -5.03 -31.93
N GLU A 9 5.27 -4.18 -31.85
CA GLU A 9 6.65 -4.66 -31.81
C GLU A 9 6.76 -5.68 -30.68
N GLU A 10 7.43 -6.80 -30.95
CA GLU A 10 7.60 -7.87 -29.98
C GLU A 10 8.37 -7.34 -28.76
N TRP A 11 7.64 -7.08 -27.67
CA TRP A 11 8.23 -6.55 -26.46
C TRP A 11 9.13 -7.60 -25.83
N THR A 12 10.39 -7.25 -25.60
CA THR A 12 11.37 -8.11 -24.92
C THR A 12 11.72 -7.50 -23.56
N PRO A 13 11.59 -8.25 -22.45
CA PRO A 13 11.97 -7.75 -21.14
C PRO A 13 13.47 -7.48 -21.06
N ASP A 14 13.85 -6.45 -20.33
CA ASP A 14 15.24 -6.15 -20.04
C ASP A 14 15.90 -7.34 -19.32
N SER A 15 17.04 -7.81 -19.86
CA SER A 15 17.75 -8.98 -19.32
C SER A 15 18.21 -8.78 -17.88
N ARG A 16 18.41 -7.53 -17.44
CA ARG A 16 18.74 -7.21 -16.03
C ARG A 16 17.60 -7.56 -15.08
N VAL A 17 16.36 -7.59 -15.57
CA VAL A 17 15.17 -7.92 -14.79
C VAL A 17 14.78 -9.39 -15.01
N SER A 18 14.73 -9.86 -16.26
CA SER A 18 14.29 -11.22 -16.55
C SER A 18 15.22 -12.31 -15.98
N ASN A 19 16.52 -12.02 -15.88
CA ASN A 19 17.48 -12.94 -15.24
C ASN A 19 17.29 -13.06 -13.71
N LEU A 20 16.53 -12.17 -13.08
CA LEU A 20 16.24 -12.17 -11.64
C LEU A 20 14.87 -12.79 -11.32
N LEU A 21 14.11 -13.20 -12.34
CA LEU A 21 12.81 -13.83 -12.11
C LEU A 21 13.02 -15.24 -11.53
N PRO A 22 12.27 -15.61 -10.48
CA PRO A 22 12.31 -16.97 -9.96
C PRO A 22 11.68 -17.95 -10.95
N LYS A 23 11.89 -19.25 -10.70
CA LYS A 23 11.28 -20.32 -11.50
C LYS A 23 9.76 -20.36 -11.35
N VAL A 24 9.24 -19.90 -10.21
CA VAL A 24 7.80 -19.87 -9.90
C VAL A 24 7.20 -18.53 -10.32
N SER A 25 6.06 -18.57 -11.02
CA SER A 25 5.34 -17.35 -11.38
C SER A 25 4.63 -16.75 -10.17
N GLY A 26 4.58 -15.42 -10.08
CA GLY A 26 3.70 -14.74 -9.13
C GLY A 26 2.22 -15.16 -9.24
N ASN A 27 1.78 -15.60 -10.43
CA ASN A 27 0.43 -16.14 -10.63
C ASN A 27 0.21 -17.49 -9.93
N ALA A 28 1.25 -18.30 -9.82
CA ALA A 28 1.17 -19.56 -9.08
C ALA A 28 1.12 -19.30 -7.57
N ILE A 29 1.81 -18.27 -7.09
CA ILE A 29 1.82 -17.88 -5.67
C ILE A 29 0.49 -17.21 -5.27
N ASN A 30 -0.08 -16.36 -6.13
CA ASN A 30 -1.32 -15.62 -5.82
C ASN A 30 -2.60 -16.42 -6.10
N GLY A 31 -2.49 -17.70 -6.50
CA GLY A 31 -3.62 -18.59 -6.73
C GLY A 31 -4.42 -18.30 -8.01
N LEU A 32 -3.81 -17.75 -9.07
CA LEU A 32 -4.52 -17.51 -10.32
C LEU A 32 -5.08 -18.83 -10.89
N ASN A 33 -6.39 -18.87 -11.11
CA ASN A 33 -7.19 -20.03 -11.53
C ASN A 33 -7.41 -21.11 -10.45
N GLU A 34 -7.08 -20.85 -9.18
CA GLU A 34 -7.50 -21.70 -8.08
C GLU A 34 -8.98 -21.44 -7.76
N ALA A 35 -9.73 -22.53 -7.53
CA ALA A 35 -11.16 -22.44 -7.19
C ALA A 35 -11.38 -22.35 -5.67
N ASP A 36 -10.47 -22.97 -4.90
CA ASP A 36 -10.53 -22.97 -3.46
C ASP A 36 -9.93 -21.68 -2.90
N TRP A 37 -10.57 -21.16 -1.85
CA TRP A 37 -10.06 -20.01 -1.16
C TRP A 37 -8.81 -20.35 -0.34
N SER A 38 -7.81 -19.47 -0.38
CA SER A 38 -6.64 -19.50 0.49
C SER A 38 -6.32 -18.10 1.02
N ALA A 39 -5.62 -18.04 2.16
CA ALA A 39 -5.09 -16.78 2.68
C ALA A 39 -4.03 -16.24 1.71
N PRO A 40 -3.94 -14.91 1.53
CA PRO A 40 -3.00 -14.34 0.57
C PRO A 40 -1.56 -14.71 0.90
N GLN A 41 -0.80 -15.05 -0.15
CA GLN A 41 0.64 -15.28 -0.08
C GLN A 41 1.38 -14.07 -0.67
N PRO A 42 2.47 -13.61 -0.04
CA PRO A 42 3.21 -12.46 -0.55
C PRO A 42 4.02 -12.82 -1.80
N VAL A 43 3.77 -12.10 -2.90
CA VAL A 43 4.63 -12.14 -4.09
C VAL A 43 5.76 -11.12 -3.98
N PHE A 44 5.45 -9.91 -3.51
CA PHE A 44 6.38 -8.78 -3.37
C PHE A 44 6.26 -8.15 -1.98
N TRP A 45 7.16 -7.18 -1.71
CA TRP A 45 7.12 -6.31 -0.52
C TRP A 45 7.38 -7.05 0.79
N ARG A 46 8.32 -7.98 0.76
CA ARG A 46 8.95 -8.61 1.93
C ARG A 46 10.44 -8.36 1.85
N VAL A 47 10.98 -7.66 2.84
CA VAL A 47 12.41 -7.28 2.88
C VAL A 47 13.26 -8.24 3.72
N ASP A 48 12.62 -9.23 4.34
CA ASP A 48 13.23 -10.28 5.18
C ASP A 48 13.66 -11.52 4.37
N ASP A 49 13.72 -11.39 3.04
CA ASP A 49 14.07 -12.44 2.08
C ASP A 49 13.17 -13.69 2.15
N SER A 50 11.95 -13.57 2.69
CA SER A 50 10.97 -14.67 2.79
C SER A 50 10.21 -14.98 1.49
N ILE A 51 10.46 -14.25 0.41
CA ILE A 51 9.74 -14.38 -0.87
C ILE A 51 10.62 -14.82 -2.02
N GLU A 52 10.05 -15.63 -2.92
CA GLU A 52 10.70 -16.12 -4.13
C GLU A 52 11.15 -14.98 -5.08
N HIS A 53 10.42 -13.86 -5.08
CA HIS A 53 10.73 -12.68 -5.92
C HIS A 53 11.65 -11.68 -5.19
N GLY A 54 12.42 -12.13 -4.19
CA GLY A 54 13.31 -11.27 -3.40
C GLY A 54 14.38 -10.58 -4.25
N ASP A 55 15.02 -11.30 -5.17
CA ASP A 55 16.12 -10.74 -6.00
C ASP A 55 15.67 -9.56 -6.87
N ILE A 56 14.52 -9.67 -7.52
CA ILE A 56 13.94 -8.59 -8.32
C ILE A 56 13.49 -7.41 -7.45
N LEU A 57 12.94 -7.67 -6.25
CA LEU A 57 12.61 -6.62 -5.28
C LEU A 57 13.87 -5.86 -4.82
N GLN A 58 14.94 -6.58 -4.48
CA GLN A 58 16.19 -5.98 -4.06
C GLN A 58 16.86 -5.20 -5.19
N TYR A 59 16.78 -5.69 -6.44
CA TYR A 59 17.22 -4.95 -7.61
C TYR A 59 16.47 -3.61 -7.73
N PHE A 60 15.14 -3.62 -7.61
CA PHE A 60 14.33 -2.40 -7.65
C PHE A 60 14.73 -1.38 -6.58
N TYR A 61 15.01 -1.80 -5.34
CA TYR A 61 15.48 -0.88 -4.30
C TYR A 61 16.87 -0.29 -4.57
N LYS A 62 17.76 -1.06 -5.22
CA LYS A 62 19.15 -0.66 -5.52
C LYS A 62 19.29 0.16 -6.81
N LEU A 63 18.23 0.25 -7.63
CA LEU A 63 18.25 1.06 -8.84
C LEU A 63 18.58 2.53 -8.52
N LYS A 64 19.57 3.06 -9.22
CA LYS A 64 19.86 4.51 -9.22
C LYS A 64 18.71 5.24 -9.91
N VAL A 65 18.19 6.24 -9.24
CA VAL A 65 17.05 7.03 -9.72
C VAL A 65 17.42 8.51 -9.86
N GLY A 66 16.66 9.22 -10.70
CA GLY A 66 16.84 10.65 -10.93
C GLY A 66 16.54 11.51 -9.69
N LYS A 67 16.88 12.79 -9.76
CA LYS A 67 16.68 13.75 -8.66
C LYS A 67 15.22 13.85 -8.21
N LYS A 68 14.28 13.74 -9.16
CA LYS A 68 12.83 13.83 -8.88
C LYS A 68 12.37 12.70 -7.97
N ILE A 69 12.64 11.46 -8.36
CA ILE A 69 12.31 10.26 -7.57
C ILE A 69 13.01 10.29 -6.21
N SER A 70 14.28 10.68 -6.16
CA SER A 70 15.02 10.82 -4.89
C SER A 70 14.36 11.81 -3.93
N LYS A 71 13.84 12.94 -4.44
CA LYS A 71 13.09 13.91 -3.64
C LYS A 71 11.80 13.30 -3.08
N SER A 72 11.01 12.63 -3.91
CA SER A 72 9.77 11.95 -3.48
C SER A 72 10.06 10.87 -2.42
N ARG A 73 11.14 10.08 -2.59
CA ARG A 73 11.56 9.08 -1.59
C ARG A 73 11.89 9.71 -0.24
N LYS A 74 12.62 10.83 -0.22
CA LYS A 74 12.94 11.57 1.01
C LYS A 74 11.68 12.09 1.70
N LEU A 75 10.77 12.71 0.96
CA LEU A 75 9.50 13.20 1.52
C LEU A 75 8.64 12.06 2.07
N ARG A 76 8.59 10.91 1.39
CA ARG A 76 7.91 9.71 1.89
C ARG A 76 8.55 9.20 3.18
N GLU A 77 9.87 9.17 3.27
CA GLU A 77 10.59 8.76 4.49
C GLU A 77 10.28 9.67 5.69
N GLU A 78 10.30 10.99 5.50
CA GLU A 78 9.92 11.96 6.54
C GLU A 78 8.50 11.69 7.07
N ARG A 79 7.55 11.41 6.17
CA ARG A 79 6.15 11.07 6.50
C ARG A 79 6.01 9.73 7.24
N ILE A 80 6.76 8.71 6.80
CA ILE A 80 6.78 7.41 7.47
C ILE A 80 7.41 7.50 8.86
N ASN A 81 8.32 8.43 9.10
CA ASN A 81 9.02 8.59 10.39
C ASN A 81 8.26 9.42 11.43
N ILE A 82 7.05 9.92 11.14
CA ILE A 82 6.18 10.56 12.14
C ILE A 82 5.93 9.57 13.30
N PRO A 83 6.19 9.91 14.56
CA PRO A 83 6.03 8.96 15.66
C PRO A 83 4.55 8.61 15.92
N LEU A 84 4.30 7.42 16.47
CA LEU A 84 2.99 7.10 17.01
C LEU A 84 2.83 7.69 18.41
N SER A 85 1.71 8.35 18.67
CA SER A 85 1.33 8.80 20.02
C SER A 85 1.14 7.59 20.94
N ASP A 86 1.27 7.77 22.25
CA ASP A 86 0.80 6.74 23.19
C ASP A 86 -0.73 6.66 23.19
N ILE A 87 -1.27 5.55 23.67
CA ILE A 87 -2.72 5.42 23.87
C ILE A 87 -3.06 6.17 25.16
N ALA A 88 -3.99 7.12 25.10
CA ALA A 88 -4.41 7.87 26.28
C ALA A 88 -5.06 6.95 27.34
N ASP A 89 -4.80 7.23 28.61
CA ASP A 89 -5.29 6.41 29.73
C ASP A 89 -6.82 6.46 29.88
N VAL A 90 -7.44 7.56 29.43
CA VAL A 90 -8.89 7.76 29.53
C VAL A 90 -9.52 7.52 28.16
N GLN A 91 -10.27 6.43 28.06
CA GLN A 91 -11.03 6.08 26.86
C GLN A 91 -12.26 6.97 26.73
N VAL A 92 -12.37 7.67 25.60
CA VAL A 92 -13.58 8.43 25.30
C VAL A 92 -14.64 7.49 24.75
N GLU A 93 -15.82 7.50 25.34
CA GLU A 93 -16.96 6.70 24.87
C GLU A 93 -17.86 7.51 23.95
N LYS A 94 -18.23 6.92 22.81
CA LYS A 94 -19.18 7.47 21.84
C LYS A 94 -19.94 6.33 21.16
N THR A 95 -21.10 6.63 20.59
CA THR A 95 -21.85 5.64 19.79
C THR A 95 -21.09 5.28 18.51
N SER A 96 -21.41 4.13 17.91
CA SER A 96 -20.84 3.69 16.64
C SER A 96 -21.04 4.71 15.52
N GLU A 97 -22.21 5.34 15.48
CA GLU A 97 -22.58 6.33 14.46
C GLU A 97 -21.71 7.56 14.61
N LYS A 98 -21.49 8.01 15.86
CA LYS A 98 -20.65 9.17 16.10
C LYS A 98 -19.17 8.88 15.83
N TRP A 99 -18.70 7.67 16.14
CA TRP A 99 -17.35 7.26 15.77
C TRP A 99 -17.14 7.26 14.26
N LYS A 100 -18.07 6.67 13.51
CA LYS A 100 -18.01 6.67 12.04
C LYS A 100 -17.96 8.08 11.48
N GLU A 101 -18.83 8.98 11.94
CA GLU A 101 -18.86 10.38 11.52
C GLU A 101 -17.51 11.08 11.78
N LEU A 102 -16.96 10.94 12.99
CA LEU A 102 -15.70 11.56 13.37
C LEU A 102 -14.51 10.98 12.60
N ILE A 103 -14.42 9.66 12.45
CA ILE A 103 -13.34 9.02 11.69
C ILE A 103 -13.35 9.49 10.24
N VAL A 104 -14.50 9.52 9.59
CA VAL A 104 -14.64 10.00 8.21
C VAL A 104 -14.25 11.48 8.11
N SER A 105 -14.75 12.31 9.01
CA SER A 105 -14.45 13.75 9.04
C SER A 105 -12.96 14.02 9.26
N GLN A 106 -12.35 13.39 10.26
CA GLN A 106 -10.92 13.54 10.57
C GLN A 106 -10.03 13.04 9.43
N SER A 107 -10.35 11.88 8.86
CA SER A 107 -9.58 11.32 7.73
C SER A 107 -9.58 12.26 6.52
N ARG A 108 -10.74 12.85 6.19
CA ARG A 108 -10.87 13.84 5.11
C ARG A 108 -10.15 15.15 5.42
N GLN A 109 -10.24 15.62 6.67
CA GLN A 109 -9.53 16.82 7.11
C GLN A 109 -8.00 16.65 7.03
N ILE A 110 -7.49 15.45 7.31
CA ILE A 110 -6.06 15.14 7.22
C ILE A 110 -5.61 15.02 5.76
N GLY A 111 -6.41 14.40 4.90
CA GLY A 111 -6.14 14.38 3.45
C GLY A 111 -6.50 13.11 2.69
N ALA A 112 -7.37 12.25 3.22
CA ALA A 112 -7.97 11.17 2.42
C ALA A 112 -9.12 11.72 1.55
N GLU A 113 -9.21 11.29 0.30
CA GLU A 113 -10.32 11.66 -0.57
C GLU A 113 -11.59 10.85 -0.24
N GLU A 114 -11.44 9.54 -0.03
CA GLU A 114 -12.54 8.68 0.39
C GLU A 114 -12.17 7.80 1.59
N VAL A 115 -13.20 7.43 2.36
CA VAL A 115 -13.03 6.73 3.63
C VAL A 115 -14.13 5.68 3.79
N GLY A 116 -13.71 4.43 3.99
CA GLY A 116 -14.58 3.31 4.34
C GLY A 116 -14.29 2.80 5.75
N VAL A 117 -15.31 2.35 6.45
CA VAL A 117 -15.16 1.66 7.75
C VAL A 117 -15.95 0.36 7.70
N CYS A 118 -15.30 -0.75 8.00
CA CYS A 118 -15.91 -2.08 7.99
C CYS A 118 -15.29 -2.99 9.05
N LEU A 119 -15.91 -4.14 9.30
CA LEU A 119 -15.30 -5.17 10.13
C LEU A 119 -14.07 -5.74 9.40
N TYR A 120 -12.99 -5.95 10.16
CA TYR A 120 -11.81 -6.64 9.65
C TYR A 120 -12.16 -8.10 9.37
N ARG A 121 -11.73 -8.58 8.20
CA ARG A 121 -11.88 -9.98 7.81
C ARG A 121 -10.51 -10.67 7.92
N PRO A 122 -10.38 -11.76 8.72
CA PRO A 122 -9.13 -12.52 8.84
C PRO A 122 -8.53 -12.94 7.48
N GLU A 123 -9.37 -13.12 6.48
CA GLU A 123 -9.00 -13.46 5.10
C GLU A 123 -8.10 -12.41 4.41
N TRP A 124 -8.00 -11.21 4.97
CA TRP A 124 -7.11 -10.15 4.45
C TRP A 124 -5.70 -10.23 5.04
N THR A 125 -5.46 -11.07 6.05
CA THR A 125 -4.13 -11.26 6.63
C THR A 125 -3.30 -12.19 5.76
N PHE A 126 -2.05 -11.82 5.48
CA PHE A 126 -1.12 -12.73 4.80
C PHE A 126 -0.85 -13.98 5.65
N CYS A 127 -0.75 -15.14 4.98
CA CYS A 127 -0.60 -16.42 5.68
C CYS A 127 0.68 -16.53 6.54
N ASP A 128 1.68 -15.67 6.28
CA ASP A 128 2.98 -15.64 6.92
C ASP A 128 3.09 -14.59 8.05
N ARG A 129 1.98 -13.96 8.45
CA ARG A 129 1.93 -12.91 9.47
C ARG A 129 0.77 -13.12 10.45
N PRO A 130 0.91 -12.67 11.70
CA PRO A 130 -0.22 -12.69 12.65
C PRO A 130 -1.31 -11.71 12.20
N GLN A 131 -2.56 -12.05 12.52
CA GLN A 131 -3.67 -11.13 12.31
C GLN A 131 -3.47 -9.83 13.12
N PRO A 132 -3.65 -8.64 12.51
CA PRO A 132 -3.59 -7.38 13.24
C PRO A 132 -4.63 -7.31 14.37
N ARG A 133 -4.28 -6.58 15.43
CA ARG A 133 -5.20 -6.34 16.55
C ARG A 133 -6.35 -5.42 16.13
N GLY A 134 -7.54 -5.74 16.63
CA GLY A 134 -8.74 -4.92 16.44
C GLY A 134 -9.73 -5.57 15.49
N ARG A 135 -11.00 -5.17 15.60
CA ARG A 135 -12.09 -5.75 14.81
C ARG A 135 -12.54 -4.87 13.64
N TRP A 136 -11.99 -3.67 13.52
CA TRP A 136 -12.40 -2.68 12.53
C TRP A 136 -11.25 -2.37 11.58
N ALA A 137 -11.55 -2.24 10.30
CA ALA A 137 -10.67 -1.68 9.29
C ALA A 137 -11.19 -0.30 8.87
N ILE A 138 -10.28 0.67 8.82
CA ILE A 138 -10.52 1.99 8.24
C ILE A 138 -9.72 2.05 6.95
N VAL A 139 -10.41 2.09 5.82
CA VAL A 139 -9.82 2.11 4.49
C VAL A 139 -9.80 3.55 4.00
N LEU A 140 -8.62 4.02 3.61
CA LEU A 140 -8.37 5.37 3.14
C LEU A 140 -7.99 5.30 1.66
N ALA A 141 -8.70 6.04 0.80
CA ALA A 141 -8.43 6.10 -0.62
C ALA A 141 -7.74 7.42 -0.99
N PHE A 142 -6.76 7.32 -1.88
CA PHE A 142 -5.96 8.45 -2.33
C PHE A 142 -5.99 8.57 -3.85
N ALA A 143 -6.49 9.70 -4.34
CA ALA A 143 -6.52 9.94 -5.78
C ALA A 143 -5.12 10.30 -6.28
N HIS A 144 -4.69 9.58 -7.32
CA HIS A 144 -3.50 9.91 -8.10
C HIS A 144 -3.81 11.02 -9.10
N ASP A 145 -2.80 11.81 -9.44
CA ASP A 145 -2.84 12.69 -10.60
C ASP A 145 -2.82 11.88 -11.90
N TYR A 146 -3.93 11.92 -12.64
CA TYR A 146 -4.10 11.15 -13.87
C TYR A 146 -3.10 11.57 -14.98
N GLU A 147 -2.76 12.86 -15.08
CA GLU A 147 -1.82 13.34 -16.08
C GLU A 147 -0.40 12.81 -15.81
N ASN A 148 0.00 12.69 -14.54
CA ASN A 148 1.26 12.06 -14.18
C ASN A 148 1.22 10.54 -14.36
N LEU A 149 0.11 9.89 -13.99
CA LEU A 149 -0.02 8.43 -14.05
C LEU A 149 -0.08 7.92 -15.50
N SER A 150 -0.74 8.64 -16.39
CA SER A 150 -0.88 8.30 -17.82
C SER A 150 0.43 8.39 -18.62
N LYS A 151 1.49 8.98 -18.05
CA LYS A 151 2.83 9.02 -18.65
C LYS A 151 3.64 7.74 -18.43
N ALA A 152 3.06 6.71 -17.81
CA ALA A 152 3.78 5.48 -17.51
C ALA A 152 4.47 4.93 -18.79
N PRO A 153 5.74 4.50 -18.71
CA PRO A 153 6.56 4.29 -17.52
C PRO A 153 7.51 5.47 -17.16
N HIS A 154 7.14 6.72 -17.44
CA HIS A 154 7.98 7.91 -17.18
C HIS A 154 8.27 8.15 -15.68
N GLU A 155 9.35 8.87 -15.37
CA GLU A 155 9.73 9.19 -13.98
C GLU A 155 8.66 10.00 -13.22
N ASP A 156 7.83 10.74 -13.95
CA ASP A 156 6.66 11.47 -13.42
C ASP A 156 5.69 10.53 -12.73
N THR A 157 5.36 9.42 -13.40
CA THR A 157 4.48 8.37 -12.88
C THR A 157 5.08 7.75 -11.63
N TYR A 158 6.40 7.48 -11.63
CA TYR A 158 7.03 6.88 -10.47
C TYR A 158 7.06 7.83 -9.27
N SER A 159 7.38 9.11 -9.48
CA SER A 159 7.31 10.13 -8.42
C SER A 159 5.90 10.27 -7.84
N GLU A 160 4.88 10.29 -8.71
CA GLU A 160 3.47 10.35 -8.31
C GLU A 160 3.12 9.18 -7.39
N VAL A 161 3.48 7.95 -7.76
CA VAL A 161 3.21 6.77 -6.94
C VAL A 161 3.89 6.87 -5.57
N ILE A 162 5.15 7.31 -5.51
CA ILE A 162 5.87 7.46 -4.24
C ILE A 162 5.22 8.54 -3.37
N ASP A 163 4.84 9.67 -3.96
CA ASP A 163 4.25 10.80 -3.26
C ASP A 163 2.88 10.42 -2.67
N GLN A 164 2.07 9.63 -3.39
CA GLN A 164 0.80 9.11 -2.87
C GLN A 164 0.99 8.09 -1.76
N TYR A 165 1.95 7.17 -1.86
CA TYR A 165 2.29 6.29 -0.74
C TYR A 165 2.73 7.09 0.50
N GLY A 166 3.49 8.17 0.30
CA GLY A 166 3.85 9.08 1.39
C GLY A 166 2.63 9.78 2.01
N ARG A 167 1.72 10.29 1.17
CA ARG A 167 0.47 10.95 1.63
C ARG A 167 -0.39 9.97 2.41
N ALA A 168 -0.60 8.77 1.88
CA ALA A 168 -1.35 7.70 2.52
C ALA A 168 -0.74 7.28 3.86
N ALA A 169 0.58 7.08 3.92
CA ALA A 169 1.28 6.76 5.17
C ALA A 169 1.08 7.84 6.22
N MET A 170 1.31 9.11 5.86
CA MET A 170 1.10 10.24 6.77
C MET A 170 -0.33 10.29 7.31
N THR A 171 -1.33 10.21 6.42
CA THR A 171 -2.74 10.27 6.81
C THR A 171 -3.12 9.12 7.73
N ALA A 172 -2.67 7.89 7.43
CA ALA A 172 -2.90 6.74 8.29
C ALA A 172 -2.28 6.94 9.69
N LYS A 173 -1.04 7.46 9.78
CA LYS A 173 -0.37 7.73 11.06
C LYS A 173 -1.08 8.80 11.88
N LEU A 174 -1.43 9.92 11.26
CA LEU A 174 -2.10 11.02 11.93
C LEU A 174 -3.49 10.61 12.42
N LEU A 175 -4.24 9.84 11.62
CA LEU A 175 -5.52 9.29 12.05
C LEU A 175 -5.36 8.30 13.20
N ALA A 176 -4.36 7.40 13.12
CA ALA A 176 -4.08 6.46 14.20
C ALA A 176 -3.71 7.20 15.50
N ASN A 177 -2.89 8.25 15.42
CA ASN A 177 -2.55 9.10 16.57
C ASN A 177 -3.79 9.76 17.17
N TRP A 178 -4.65 10.33 16.33
CA TRP A 178 -5.91 10.91 16.79
C TRP A 178 -6.78 9.87 17.53
N ILE A 179 -6.92 8.65 17.01
CA ILE A 179 -7.67 7.57 17.67
C ILE A 179 -7.03 7.17 19.01
N ARG A 180 -5.69 7.08 19.05
CA ARG A 180 -4.92 6.74 20.26
C ARG A 180 -5.05 7.81 21.33
N GLU A 181 -5.11 9.09 20.94
CA GLU A 181 -5.41 10.22 21.82
C GLU A 181 -6.85 10.19 22.37
N GLN A 182 -7.77 9.46 21.72
CA GLN A 182 -9.09 9.17 22.29
C GLN A 182 -9.10 7.95 23.24
N GLY A 183 -7.94 7.37 23.53
CA GLY A 183 -7.77 6.19 24.40
C GLY A 183 -8.07 4.85 23.72
N TRP A 184 -8.12 4.80 22.39
CA TRP A 184 -8.37 3.57 21.63
C TRP A 184 -7.13 3.07 20.91
N TYR A 185 -6.93 1.76 20.84
CA TYR A 185 -5.85 1.19 20.02
C TYR A 185 -6.13 1.43 18.53
N ALA A 186 -5.13 1.99 17.84
CA ALA A 186 -5.07 2.03 16.38
C ALA A 186 -3.63 1.78 15.93
N ASP A 187 -3.49 1.10 14.79
CA ASP A 187 -2.21 0.81 14.14
C ASP A 187 -2.31 1.15 12.65
N PRO A 188 -1.49 2.08 12.14
CA PRO A 188 -1.54 2.49 10.74
C PRO A 188 -0.90 1.43 9.84
N LYS A 189 -1.63 0.99 8.83
CA LYS A 189 -1.11 0.12 7.76
C LYS A 189 -0.69 0.97 6.56
N MET A 190 0.54 0.80 6.08
CA MET A 190 1.16 1.66 5.07
C MET A 190 1.68 0.87 3.88
N GLY A 191 1.12 1.11 2.70
CA GLY A 191 1.62 0.51 1.48
C GLY A 191 3.01 1.03 1.06
N PRO A 192 3.76 0.24 0.27
CA PRO A 192 3.50 -1.17 -0.04
C PRO A 192 3.94 -2.13 1.08
N ASN A 193 4.52 -1.63 2.18
CA ASN A 193 5.18 -2.42 3.22
C ASN A 193 4.30 -2.62 4.47
N THR A 194 3.02 -2.90 4.28
CA THR A 194 2.11 -3.15 5.41
C THR A 194 2.46 -4.45 6.15
N GLU A 195 3.19 -5.36 5.50
CA GLU A 195 3.59 -6.69 5.96
C GLU A 195 2.41 -7.63 6.20
N ASP A 196 1.49 -7.33 7.13
CA ASP A 196 0.50 -8.28 7.64
C ASP A 196 -0.87 -8.26 6.95
N VAL A 197 -1.28 -7.14 6.35
CA VAL A 197 -2.55 -7.00 5.62
C VAL A 197 -2.33 -6.83 4.12
N LEU A 198 -3.14 -7.56 3.33
CA LEU A 198 -3.23 -7.39 1.89
C LEU A 198 -3.74 -5.98 1.55
N MET A 199 -2.94 -5.25 0.77
CA MET A 199 -3.32 -3.97 0.18
C MET A 199 -3.29 -4.08 -1.33
N ILE A 200 -4.43 -3.89 -1.98
CA ILE A 200 -4.55 -3.88 -3.43
C ILE A 200 -4.66 -2.41 -3.86
N PRO A 201 -3.72 -1.87 -4.67
CA PRO A 201 -3.91 -0.60 -5.34
C PRO A 201 -5.18 -0.70 -6.22
N ALA A 202 -6.11 0.23 -6.05
CA ALA A 202 -7.34 0.29 -6.83
C ALA A 202 -7.10 0.75 -8.28
#